data_AF-A0A382RPI6-F1
#
_entry.id   AF-A0A382RPI6-F1
#
_cell.length_a   1.000
_cell.length_b   1.000
_cell.length_c   1.000
_cell.angle_alpha   90.00
_cell.angle_beta   90.00
_cell.angle_gamma   90.00
#
_symmetry.space_group_name_H-M   'P 1'
#
loop_
_entity.id
_entity.type
_entity.pdbx_description
1 polymer ?
#
loop_
_entity_poly.entity_id
_entity_poly.type
_entity_poly.pdbx_seq_one_letter_code
_entity_poly.pdbx_strand_id
1 'polypeptide(L)'
;SLVVANEVEIDGAGGSKFSGGSNYTLTDADGMTFIMRIDSRIQSIIDQPFPGTAISVTGVLSQYMRDQPREGGYQLMPTRIEDIAGPQLPTIEFTLRYDKLLRPGRPLESSRTDHFLLPGETVLIEAVAKSPSGGEVTVTPTGDWVLSTNPANEITAKLVLSASSADAGESFDLSLDVENNEGTQTMSWDVYVPSEAEQQVAVTEFLANPTAKVTDGLYNPLYREVPSDSDRILVEDEFIEIANLGEAEVDLAGWSLSDAVTLRSNFYDGDVLAKRGAVIVYGGRSSGSEPVFGDDVLALPATESMSGLGLNNSGDTIT
;
A
#
# COMPACT_ATOMS: atom_id res chain seq x y z
N SER A 1 -3.79 44.92 -3.68
CA SER A 1 -4.22 44.36 -2.38
C SER A 1 -3.85 42.89 -2.35
N LEU A 2 -3.52 42.34 -1.18
CA LEU A 2 -3.44 40.89 -1.02
C LEU A 2 -4.86 40.34 -0.96
N VAL A 3 -5.13 39.28 -1.72
CA VAL A 3 -6.42 38.59 -1.78
C VAL A 3 -6.17 37.10 -1.65
N VAL A 4 -7.12 36.40 -1.05
CA VAL A 4 -7.11 34.94 -0.92
C VAL A 4 -8.33 34.40 -1.66
N ALA A 5 -8.10 33.46 -2.57
CA ALA A 5 -9.13 32.63 -3.18
C ALA A 5 -9.07 31.26 -2.49
N ASN A 6 -10.13 30.86 -1.78
CA ASN A 6 -10.20 29.60 -1.05
C ASN A 6 -11.05 28.59 -1.83
N GLU A 7 -10.76 27.31 -1.62
CA GLU A 7 -11.54 26.19 -2.17
C GLU A 7 -11.71 26.26 -3.70
N VAL A 8 -10.62 26.62 -4.38
CA VAL A 8 -10.60 26.72 -5.85
C VAL A 8 -9.81 25.57 -6.46
N GLU A 9 -10.27 25.05 -7.59
CA GLU A 9 -9.54 24.11 -8.43
C GLU A 9 -8.75 24.84 -9.52
N ILE A 10 -7.58 24.32 -9.85
CA ILE A 10 -6.76 24.84 -10.96
C ILE A 10 -7.07 24.05 -12.23
N ASP A 11 -7.52 24.74 -13.28
CA ASP A 11 -7.54 24.18 -14.62
C ASP A 11 -6.12 24.19 -15.22
N GLY A 12 -5.52 23.01 -15.30
CA GLY A 12 -4.20 22.79 -15.89
C GLY A 12 -4.15 22.85 -17.43
N ALA A 13 -5.30 22.95 -18.11
CA ALA A 13 -5.44 22.95 -19.57
C ALA A 13 -4.67 21.80 -20.27
N GLY A 14 -4.62 20.62 -19.62
CA GLY A 14 -3.90 19.43 -20.09
C GLY A 14 -2.41 19.35 -19.70
N GLY A 15 -1.88 20.34 -18.98
CA GLY A 15 -0.58 20.27 -18.31
C GLY A 15 -0.64 19.59 -16.94
N SER A 16 0.51 19.29 -16.35
CA SER A 16 0.64 18.77 -14.97
C SER A 16 1.48 19.64 -14.04
N LYS A 17 2.02 20.77 -14.55
CA LYS A 17 2.96 21.64 -13.86
C LYS A 17 2.75 23.11 -14.18
N PHE A 18 3.11 23.99 -13.25
CA PHE A 18 3.10 25.42 -13.48
C PHE A 18 4.20 25.86 -14.45
N SER A 19 3.85 26.80 -15.32
CA SER A 19 4.73 27.43 -16.30
C SER A 19 4.83 28.93 -16.03
N GLY A 20 6.02 29.49 -16.20
CA GLY A 20 6.26 30.91 -16.00
C GLY A 20 5.60 31.77 -17.09
N GLY A 21 4.96 32.87 -16.69
CA GLY A 21 4.28 33.78 -17.60
C GLY A 21 2.90 33.30 -18.06
N SER A 22 2.41 32.19 -17.51
CA SER A 22 1.14 31.56 -17.86
C SER A 22 -0.01 32.00 -16.96
N ASN A 23 -1.23 31.85 -17.50
CA ASN A 23 -2.47 32.07 -16.78
C ASN A 23 -3.15 30.72 -16.54
N TYR A 24 -3.79 30.59 -15.38
CA TYR A 24 -4.55 29.44 -14.94
C TYR A 24 -5.93 29.90 -14.50
N THR A 25 -6.95 29.12 -14.81
CA THR A 25 -8.32 29.38 -14.35
C THR A 25 -8.49 28.71 -12.99
N LEU A 26 -8.86 29.52 -12.00
CA LEU A 26 -9.34 29.06 -10.71
C LEU A 26 -10.86 28.94 -10.79
N THR A 27 -11.42 27.81 -10.35
CA THR A 27 -12.87 27.60 -10.32
C THR A 27 -13.29 27.21 -8.91
N ASP A 28 -14.27 27.90 -8.33
CA ASP A 28 -14.84 27.53 -7.02
C ASP A 28 -15.98 26.51 -7.15
N ALA A 29 -16.52 26.06 -6.01
CA ALA A 29 -17.61 25.09 -5.95
C ALA A 29 -18.92 25.56 -6.62
N ASP A 30 -19.13 26.88 -6.76
CA ASP A 30 -20.29 27.47 -7.43
C ASP A 30 -20.05 27.63 -8.95
N GLY A 31 -18.87 27.25 -9.45
CA GLY A 31 -18.47 27.37 -10.85
C GLY A 31 -18.03 28.78 -11.25
N MET A 32 -17.82 29.68 -10.28
CA MET A 32 -17.29 31.01 -10.55
C MET A 32 -15.79 30.91 -10.84
N THR A 33 -15.36 31.66 -11.83
CA THR A 33 -13.98 31.60 -12.31
C THR A 33 -13.20 32.86 -12.04
N PHE A 34 -11.91 32.69 -11.74
CA PHE A 34 -10.97 33.79 -11.61
C PHE A 34 -9.63 33.44 -12.23
N ILE A 35 -8.92 34.43 -12.77
CA ILE A 35 -7.62 34.18 -13.41
C ILE A 35 -6.51 34.30 -12.37
N MET A 36 -5.72 33.23 -12.22
CA MET A 36 -4.42 33.26 -11.57
C MET A 36 -3.32 33.42 -12.63
N ARG A 37 -2.32 34.26 -12.37
CA ARG A 37 -1.16 34.42 -13.24
C ARG A 37 0.13 34.11 -12.49
N ILE A 38 0.92 33.19 -13.05
CA ILE A 38 2.27 32.90 -12.56
C ILE A 38 3.25 33.82 -13.28
N ASP A 39 3.87 34.74 -12.55
CA ASP A 39 4.91 35.61 -13.11
C ASP A 39 6.16 34.79 -13.46
N SER A 40 6.77 35.06 -14.63
CA SER A 40 7.92 34.30 -15.14
C SER A 40 9.18 34.42 -14.27
N ARG A 41 9.18 35.33 -13.30
CA ARG A 41 10.30 35.51 -12.35
C ARG A 41 10.18 34.65 -11.09
N ILE A 42 9.02 34.05 -10.82
CA ILE A 42 8.77 33.29 -9.59
C ILE A 42 9.19 31.83 -9.76
N GLN A 43 10.49 31.59 -9.63
CA GLN A 43 11.09 30.27 -9.85
C GLN A 43 10.63 29.21 -8.84
N SER A 44 10.12 29.61 -7.66
CA SER A 44 9.60 28.67 -6.67
C SER A 44 8.32 27.96 -7.13
N ILE A 45 7.53 28.58 -8.01
CA ILE A 45 6.27 27.99 -8.53
C ILE A 45 6.52 27.22 -9.83
N ILE A 46 7.40 27.71 -10.70
CA ILE A 46 7.66 27.11 -12.01
C ILE A 46 8.13 25.65 -11.85
N ASP A 47 7.62 24.77 -12.70
CA ASP A 47 7.83 23.32 -12.70
C ASP A 47 7.28 22.54 -11.49
N GLN A 48 6.64 23.22 -10.53
CA GLN A 48 5.89 22.55 -9.48
C GLN A 48 4.64 21.88 -10.06
N PRO A 49 4.28 20.67 -9.60
CA PRO A 49 3.06 20.03 -10.02
C PRO A 49 1.83 20.81 -9.56
N PHE A 50 0.71 20.64 -10.25
CA PHE A 50 -0.57 21.14 -9.75
C PHE A 50 -0.99 20.36 -8.49
N PRO A 51 -1.49 21.02 -7.44
CA PRO A 51 -2.16 20.35 -6.35
C PRO A 51 -3.37 19.53 -6.86
N GLY A 52 -3.61 18.36 -6.27
CA GLY A 52 -4.65 17.43 -6.75
C GLY A 52 -6.07 17.67 -6.22
N THR A 53 -6.24 18.57 -5.24
CA THR A 53 -7.53 18.91 -4.62
C THR A 53 -7.75 20.42 -4.64
N ALA A 54 -8.94 20.88 -4.22
CA ALA A 54 -9.24 22.30 -4.04
C ALA A 54 -8.19 22.96 -3.13
N ILE A 55 -7.73 24.16 -3.49
CA ILE A 55 -6.62 24.84 -2.82
C ILE A 55 -7.00 26.24 -2.36
N SER A 56 -6.14 26.80 -1.50
CA SER A 56 -6.10 28.24 -1.25
C SER A 56 -4.97 28.88 -2.04
N VAL A 57 -5.30 29.95 -2.79
CA VAL A 57 -4.34 30.80 -3.48
C VAL A 57 -4.34 32.17 -2.84
N THR A 58 -3.22 32.54 -2.24
CA THR A 58 -2.94 33.90 -1.79
C THR A 58 -2.17 34.64 -2.88
N GLY A 59 -2.49 35.91 -3.11
CA GLY A 59 -1.74 36.67 -4.10
C GLY A 59 -2.07 38.13 -4.15
N VAL A 60 -1.30 38.87 -4.94
CA VAL A 60 -1.58 40.27 -5.20
C VAL A 60 -2.61 40.36 -6.31
N LEU A 61 -3.73 41.01 -6.01
CA LEU A 61 -4.71 41.38 -7.03
C LEU A 61 -4.12 42.46 -7.94
N SER A 62 -4.06 42.15 -9.24
CA SER A 62 -3.51 43.00 -10.29
C SER A 62 -4.53 43.18 -11.42
N GLN A 63 -4.38 44.24 -12.22
CA GLN A 63 -5.18 44.50 -13.41
C GLN A 63 -4.26 44.67 -14.62
N TYR A 64 -4.53 43.98 -15.72
CA TYR A 64 -3.72 44.08 -16.96
C TYR A 64 -4.39 44.88 -18.09
N MET A 65 -5.67 45.23 -17.94
CA MET A 65 -6.41 46.04 -18.93
C MET A 65 -5.88 47.49 -18.97
N ARG A 66 -5.58 47.98 -20.18
CA ARG A 66 -4.95 49.29 -20.39
C ARG A 66 -5.92 50.39 -20.84
N ASP A 67 -6.92 50.01 -21.63
CA ASP A 67 -7.86 50.93 -22.29
C ASP A 67 -8.98 51.40 -21.35
N GLN A 68 -9.46 52.62 -21.56
CA GLN A 68 -10.58 53.18 -20.80
C GLN A 68 -11.94 52.81 -21.44
N PRO A 69 -12.98 52.52 -20.64
CA PRO A 69 -12.97 52.38 -19.17
C PRO A 69 -12.33 51.04 -18.78
N ARG A 70 -11.39 51.05 -17.82
CA ARG A 70 -10.62 49.86 -17.41
C ARG A 70 -11.48 48.91 -16.58
N GLU A 71 -12.41 48.23 -17.23
CA GLU A 71 -13.37 47.30 -16.62
C GLU A 71 -12.92 45.85 -16.84
N GLY A 72 -12.56 45.16 -15.75
CA GLY A 72 -12.12 43.75 -15.81
C GLY A 72 -10.60 43.59 -15.99
N GLY A 73 -10.18 42.44 -16.53
CA GLY A 73 -8.76 42.08 -16.65
C GLY A 73 -8.05 41.96 -15.31
N TYR A 74 -8.77 41.57 -14.26
CA TYR A 74 -8.20 41.30 -12.95
C TYR A 74 -7.59 39.91 -12.89
N GLN A 75 -6.46 39.79 -12.20
CA GLN A 75 -5.76 38.53 -12.02
C GLN A 75 -5.14 38.46 -10.63
N LEU A 76 -5.07 37.26 -10.08
CA LEU A 76 -4.41 36.95 -8.83
C LEU A 76 -2.97 36.53 -9.12
N MET A 77 -2.00 37.17 -8.48
CA MET A 77 -0.58 36.88 -8.70
C MET A 77 0.07 36.38 -7.40
N PRO A 78 0.22 35.05 -7.22
CA PRO A 78 1.05 34.50 -6.16
C PRO A 78 2.51 34.89 -6.36
N THR A 79 3.25 35.00 -5.27
CA THR A 79 4.65 35.48 -5.25
C THR A 79 5.63 34.39 -4.91
N ARG A 80 5.14 33.22 -4.46
CA ARG A 80 5.93 32.04 -4.11
C ARG A 80 5.02 30.81 -4.01
N ILE A 81 5.60 29.61 -3.96
CA ILE A 81 4.83 28.35 -3.92
C ILE A 81 4.01 28.20 -2.65
N GLU A 82 4.48 28.77 -1.53
CA GLU A 82 3.77 28.77 -0.25
C GLU A 82 2.48 29.61 -0.30
N ASP A 83 2.29 30.42 -1.35
CA ASP A 83 1.04 31.13 -1.57
C ASP A 83 -0.02 30.24 -2.28
N ILE A 84 0.34 29.03 -2.70
CA ILE A 84 -0.53 28.02 -3.34
C ILE A 84 -0.51 26.79 -2.43
N ALA A 85 -1.44 26.72 -1.48
CA ALA A 85 -1.49 25.66 -0.49
C ALA A 85 -2.70 24.75 -0.71
N GLY A 86 -2.48 23.44 -0.78
CA GLY A 86 -3.55 22.46 -0.63
C GLY A 86 -4.05 22.39 0.82
N PRO A 87 -5.15 21.66 1.07
CA PRO A 87 -5.69 21.51 2.41
C PRO A 87 -4.67 20.78 3.30
N GLN A 88 -4.43 21.32 4.48
CA GLN A 88 -3.67 20.70 5.55
C GLN A 88 -4.55 19.66 6.24
N LEU A 89 -4.84 18.57 5.53
CA LEU A 89 -5.63 17.46 6.05
C LEU A 89 -4.97 16.85 7.30
N PRO A 90 -5.75 16.26 8.23
CA PRO A 90 -5.21 15.57 9.38
C PRO A 90 -4.25 14.45 8.98
N THR A 91 -3.20 14.24 9.77
CA THR A 91 -2.28 13.11 9.60
C THR A 91 -2.60 12.04 10.62
N ILE A 92 -2.48 10.78 10.22
CA ILE A 92 -2.61 9.63 11.10
C ILE A 92 -1.33 8.80 11.01
N GLU A 93 -0.61 8.68 12.12
CA GLU A 93 0.58 7.83 12.24
C GLU A 93 0.24 6.68 13.19
N PHE A 94 0.64 5.44 12.90
CA PHE A 94 0.33 4.30 13.75
C PHE A 94 1.47 3.31 13.89
N THR A 95 1.39 2.54 14.98
CA THR A 95 2.20 1.35 15.21
C THR A 95 1.27 0.20 15.58
N LEU A 96 1.50 -0.97 15.01
CA LEU A 96 0.87 -2.22 15.44
C LEU A 96 1.91 -3.10 16.14
N ARG A 97 1.55 -3.65 17.30
CA ARG A 97 2.39 -4.57 18.08
C ARG A 97 1.62 -5.83 18.47
N TYR A 98 2.24 -6.99 18.34
CA TYR A 98 1.73 -8.24 18.91
C TYR A 98 2.05 -8.31 20.40
N ASP A 99 1.03 -8.16 21.25
CA ASP A 99 1.15 -8.38 22.69
C ASP A 99 1.22 -9.89 23.01
N LYS A 100 0.55 -10.70 22.19
CA LYS A 100 0.65 -12.16 22.25
C LYS A 100 0.72 -12.71 20.82
N LEU A 101 1.92 -13.10 20.41
CA LEU A 101 2.21 -13.76 19.14
C LEU A 101 2.44 -15.25 19.39
N LEU A 102 1.72 -16.12 18.67
CA LEU A 102 1.89 -17.57 18.76
C LEU A 102 2.86 -18.09 17.69
N ARG A 103 2.95 -17.38 16.56
CA ARG A 103 3.80 -17.77 15.42
C ARG A 103 5.27 -17.43 15.68
N PRO A 104 6.19 -18.40 15.60
CA PRO A 104 7.62 -18.14 15.76
C PRO A 104 8.18 -17.33 14.59
N GLY A 105 9.22 -16.53 14.84
CA GLY A 105 9.97 -15.83 13.78
C GLY A 105 9.33 -14.55 13.24
N ARG A 106 8.05 -14.28 13.52
CA ARG A 106 7.40 -13.04 13.08
C ARG A 106 7.85 -11.84 13.94
N PRO A 107 8.14 -10.67 13.33
CA PRO A 107 8.39 -9.44 14.09
C PRO A 107 7.23 -9.10 15.00
N LEU A 108 7.52 -8.61 16.21
CA LEU A 108 6.51 -8.20 17.18
C LEU A 108 5.85 -6.85 16.82
N GLU A 109 6.46 -6.07 15.92
CA GLU A 109 5.97 -4.76 15.52
C GLU A 109 5.83 -4.68 14.00
N SER A 110 4.84 -3.92 13.55
CA SER A 110 4.61 -3.64 12.13
C SER A 110 3.99 -2.26 11.93
N SER A 111 4.23 -1.71 10.74
CA SER A 111 3.60 -0.49 10.22
C SER A 111 2.69 -0.79 9.03
N ARG A 112 2.32 -2.05 8.82
CA ARG A 112 1.37 -2.48 7.80
C ARG A 112 -0.06 -2.42 8.36
N THR A 113 -1.02 -2.22 7.47
CA THR A 113 -2.44 -2.22 7.82
C THR A 113 -3.08 -3.59 7.62
N ASP A 114 -2.45 -4.44 6.81
CA ASP A 114 -2.88 -5.79 6.47
C ASP A 114 -2.21 -6.83 7.38
N HIS A 115 -3.02 -7.54 8.16
CA HIS A 115 -2.57 -8.57 9.07
C HIS A 115 -3.56 -9.72 9.18
N PHE A 116 -3.06 -10.85 9.65
CA PHE A 116 -3.93 -11.88 10.19
C PHE A 116 -3.51 -12.25 11.62
N LEU A 117 -4.50 -12.66 12.42
CA LEU A 117 -4.33 -13.13 13.79
C LEU A 117 -4.77 -14.59 13.89
N LEU A 118 -3.92 -15.45 14.43
CA LEU A 118 -4.38 -16.78 14.83
C LEU A 118 -5.27 -16.67 16.07
N PRO A 119 -6.31 -17.52 16.21
CA PRO A 119 -7.06 -17.61 17.46
C PRO A 119 -6.15 -17.72 18.69
N GLY A 120 -6.35 -16.82 19.63
CA GLY A 120 -5.54 -16.68 20.84
C GLY A 120 -4.37 -15.70 20.73
N GLU A 121 -4.12 -15.09 19.56
CA GLU A 121 -3.21 -13.96 19.41
C GLU A 121 -3.89 -12.64 19.78
N THR A 122 -3.07 -11.68 20.23
CA THR A 122 -3.51 -10.33 20.60
C THR A 122 -2.58 -9.30 19.98
N VAL A 123 -3.15 -8.27 19.38
CA VAL A 123 -2.44 -7.07 18.93
C VAL A 123 -2.90 -5.82 19.66
N LEU A 124 -1.99 -4.87 19.76
CA LEU A 124 -2.20 -3.51 20.19
C LEU A 124 -1.92 -2.60 18.99
N ILE A 125 -2.92 -1.82 18.60
CA ILE A 125 -2.76 -0.75 17.61
C ILE A 125 -2.81 0.58 18.36
N GLU A 126 -1.78 1.40 18.19
CA GLU A 126 -1.74 2.77 18.69
C GLU A 126 -1.56 3.71 17.51
N ALA A 127 -2.55 4.59 17.30
CA ALA A 127 -2.55 5.61 16.26
C ALA A 127 -2.58 7.00 16.89
N VAL A 128 -1.91 7.96 16.26
CA VAL A 128 -1.88 9.36 16.65
C VAL A 128 -2.39 10.20 15.49
N ALA A 129 -3.50 10.89 15.74
CA ALA A 129 -4.13 11.82 14.83
C ALA A 129 -3.80 13.26 15.23
N LYS A 130 -3.36 14.09 14.27
CA LYS A 130 -3.04 15.51 14.50
C LYS A 130 -3.34 16.35 13.27
N SER A 131 -3.66 17.62 13.49
CA SER A 131 -3.76 18.62 12.43
C SER A 131 -2.38 19.22 12.14
N PRO A 132 -1.91 19.30 10.88
CA PRO A 132 -0.63 19.94 10.55
C PRO A 132 -0.55 21.41 10.98
N SER A 133 -1.69 22.09 11.07
CA SER A 133 -1.81 23.48 11.53
C SER A 133 -1.75 23.63 13.05
N GLY A 134 -1.75 22.52 13.82
CA GLY A 134 -1.86 22.51 15.28
C GLY A 134 -3.29 22.76 15.80
N GLY A 135 -4.28 22.81 14.90
CA GLY A 135 -5.69 22.93 15.24
C GLY A 135 -6.29 21.66 15.84
N GLU A 136 -7.55 21.76 16.28
CA GLU A 136 -8.32 20.62 16.77
C GLU A 136 -8.59 19.60 15.64
N VAL A 137 -8.67 18.32 16.03
CA VAL A 137 -9.13 17.23 15.17
C VAL A 137 -10.27 16.48 15.86
N THR A 138 -11.20 15.95 15.07
CA THR A 138 -12.24 15.02 15.53
C THR A 138 -11.94 13.64 14.97
N VAL A 139 -12.01 12.59 15.78
CA VAL A 139 -11.78 11.21 15.37
C VAL A 139 -13.08 10.42 15.54
N THR A 140 -13.55 9.82 14.45
CA THR A 140 -14.70 8.91 14.42
C THR A 140 -14.19 7.48 14.15
N PRO A 141 -14.17 6.60 15.17
CA PRO A 141 -13.66 5.25 15.01
C PRO A 141 -14.74 4.24 14.57
N THR A 142 -14.33 3.26 13.77
CA THR A 142 -15.01 1.97 13.57
C THR A 142 -14.25 0.89 14.33
N GLY A 143 -14.94 0.16 15.21
CA GLY A 143 -14.35 -0.76 16.18
C GLY A 143 -14.19 -0.16 17.58
N ASP A 144 -13.70 -0.97 18.52
CA ASP A 144 -13.65 -0.64 19.95
C ASP A 144 -12.43 0.19 20.36
N TRP A 145 -12.18 1.29 19.67
CA TRP A 145 -11.05 2.19 19.95
C TRP A 145 -11.26 3.00 21.22
N VAL A 146 -10.20 3.12 22.02
CA VAL A 146 -10.13 4.03 23.16
C VAL A 146 -9.40 5.30 22.72
N LEU A 147 -10.08 6.44 22.77
CA LEU A 147 -9.54 7.74 22.39
C LEU A 147 -9.08 8.55 23.61
N SER A 148 -7.95 9.24 23.47
CA SER A 148 -7.46 10.20 24.46
C SER A 148 -6.82 11.40 23.79
N THR A 149 -7.17 12.61 24.23
CA THR A 149 -6.63 13.87 23.69
C THR A 149 -5.52 14.42 24.58
N ASN A 150 -4.45 14.92 23.98
CA ASN A 150 -3.36 15.59 24.71
C ASN A 150 -3.49 17.13 24.65
N PRO A 151 -2.70 17.89 25.44
CA PRO A 151 -2.75 19.36 25.43
C PRO A 151 -2.31 20.03 24.12
N ALA A 152 -1.75 19.28 23.18
CA ALA A 152 -1.34 19.75 21.85
C ALA A 152 -2.42 19.48 20.78
N ASN A 153 -3.65 19.14 21.18
CA ASN A 153 -4.77 18.78 20.31
C ASN A 153 -4.55 17.52 19.46
N GLU A 154 -3.59 16.67 19.84
CA GLU A 154 -3.42 15.37 19.20
C GLU A 154 -4.32 14.35 19.89
N ILE A 155 -4.94 13.47 19.10
CA ILE A 155 -5.77 12.37 19.60
C ILE A 155 -4.99 11.07 19.43
N THR A 156 -4.70 10.41 20.55
CA THR A 156 -4.23 9.02 20.54
C THR A 156 -5.43 8.08 20.53
N ALA A 157 -5.51 7.22 19.53
CA ALA A 157 -6.47 6.13 19.43
C ALA A 157 -5.76 4.80 19.71
N LYS A 158 -6.30 4.03 20.66
CA LYS A 158 -5.72 2.76 21.10
C LYS A 158 -6.73 1.64 20.97
N LEU A 159 -6.37 0.56 20.29
CA LEU A 159 -7.18 -0.64 20.14
C LEU A 159 -6.39 -1.87 20.61
N VAL A 160 -6.97 -2.64 21.52
CA VAL A 160 -6.48 -3.99 21.86
C VAL A 160 -7.43 -4.98 21.23
N LEU A 161 -6.90 -5.81 20.33
CA LEU A 161 -7.68 -6.75 19.54
C LEU A 161 -7.19 -8.16 19.80
N SER A 162 -8.10 -9.05 20.20
CA SER A 162 -7.81 -10.46 20.45
C SER A 162 -8.66 -11.33 19.55
N ALA A 163 -8.02 -12.20 18.77
CA ALA A 163 -8.74 -13.17 17.95
C ALA A 163 -9.14 -14.38 18.80
N SER A 164 -10.36 -14.87 18.59
CA SER A 164 -10.88 -16.10 19.17
C SER A 164 -11.22 -17.10 18.06
N SER A 165 -11.55 -18.33 18.45
CA SER A 165 -12.00 -19.34 17.49
C SER A 165 -13.36 -18.99 16.86
N ALA A 166 -14.15 -18.11 17.49
CA ALA A 166 -15.43 -17.67 16.95
C ALA A 166 -15.28 -16.68 15.78
N ASP A 167 -14.10 -16.05 15.65
CA ASP A 167 -13.80 -15.08 14.62
C ASP A 167 -13.20 -15.74 13.37
N ALA A 168 -12.94 -17.05 13.39
CA ALA A 168 -12.26 -17.76 12.31
C ALA A 168 -13.05 -17.68 11.00
N GLY A 169 -12.39 -17.22 9.93
CA GLY A 169 -12.99 -16.97 8.63
C GLY A 169 -13.50 -15.53 8.43
N GLU A 170 -13.36 -14.66 9.44
CA GLU A 170 -13.88 -13.29 9.40
C GLU A 170 -12.77 -12.25 9.52
N SER A 171 -13.07 -11.02 9.05
CA SER A 171 -12.22 -9.85 9.21
C SER A 171 -12.82 -8.87 10.21
N PHE A 172 -11.96 -8.18 10.96
CA PHE A 172 -12.37 -7.05 11.79
C PHE A 172 -12.55 -5.81 10.93
N ASP A 173 -13.70 -5.14 11.05
CA ASP A 173 -13.96 -3.85 10.41
C ASP A 173 -13.41 -2.72 11.28
N LEU A 174 -12.26 -2.17 10.90
CA LEU A 174 -11.49 -1.22 11.70
C LEU A 174 -11.12 0.00 10.86
N SER A 175 -11.53 1.18 11.30
CA SER A 175 -11.14 2.43 10.67
C SER A 175 -11.09 3.61 11.66
N LEU A 176 -10.35 4.64 11.28
CA LEU A 176 -10.40 5.96 11.88
C LEU A 176 -10.66 7.00 10.79
N ASP A 177 -11.78 7.71 10.91
CA ASP A 177 -12.05 8.92 10.14
C ASP A 177 -11.65 10.13 10.99
N VAL A 178 -10.66 10.89 10.51
CA VAL A 178 -10.09 12.03 11.23
C VAL A 178 -10.38 13.30 10.46
N GLU A 179 -11.09 14.23 11.09
CA GLU A 179 -11.54 15.47 10.48
C GLU A 179 -10.90 16.69 11.16
N ASN A 180 -10.52 17.69 10.36
CA ASN A 180 -10.29 19.06 10.80
C ASN A 180 -11.12 20.04 9.93
N ASN A 181 -10.91 21.33 10.13
CA ASN A 181 -11.59 22.39 9.37
C ASN A 181 -11.22 22.45 7.88
N GLU A 182 -10.26 21.66 7.41
CA GLU A 182 -9.81 21.62 6.01
C GLU A 182 -10.18 20.31 5.30
N GLY A 183 -10.62 19.28 6.03
CA GLY A 183 -11.17 18.05 5.47
C GLY A 183 -10.99 16.82 6.35
N THR A 184 -11.20 15.65 5.76
CA THR A 184 -11.15 14.34 6.43
C THR A 184 -10.06 13.46 5.83
N GLN A 185 -9.36 12.71 6.68
CA GLN A 185 -8.46 11.63 6.33
C GLN A 185 -8.98 10.33 6.96
N THR A 186 -9.03 9.26 6.17
CA THR A 186 -9.41 7.92 6.63
C THR A 186 -8.19 7.01 6.65
N MET A 187 -8.12 6.14 7.64
CA MET A 187 -7.22 4.98 7.65
C MET A 187 -7.99 3.75 8.12
N SER A 188 -7.83 2.63 7.40
CA SER A 188 -8.45 1.35 7.71
C SER A 188 -7.39 0.28 7.93
N TRP A 189 -7.71 -0.72 8.74
CA TRP A 189 -6.88 -1.90 8.97
C TRP A 189 -7.64 -3.15 8.54
N ASP A 190 -6.97 -3.98 7.74
CA ASP A 190 -7.48 -5.26 7.29
C ASP A 190 -6.89 -6.33 8.21
N VAL A 191 -7.63 -6.69 9.26
CA VAL A 191 -7.19 -7.73 10.21
C VAL A 191 -8.09 -8.96 10.08
N TYR A 192 -7.56 -10.01 9.47
CA TYR A 192 -8.26 -11.28 9.22
C TYR A 192 -7.97 -12.33 10.29
N VAL A 193 -8.92 -13.21 10.59
CA VAL A 193 -8.67 -14.41 11.40
C VAL A 193 -8.80 -15.62 10.49
N PRO A 194 -7.72 -16.37 10.19
CA PRO A 194 -7.80 -17.50 9.29
C PRO A 194 -8.78 -18.56 9.80
N SER A 195 -9.55 -19.14 8.88
CA SER A 195 -10.42 -20.28 9.14
C SER A 195 -9.65 -21.47 9.72
N GLU A 196 -10.34 -22.42 10.34
CA GLU A 196 -9.68 -23.62 10.89
C GLU A 196 -8.86 -24.40 9.85
N ALA A 197 -9.30 -24.40 8.58
CA ALA A 197 -8.60 -25.05 7.48
C ALA A 197 -7.34 -24.29 7.07
N GLU A 198 -7.42 -22.96 6.91
CA GLU A 198 -6.27 -22.11 6.55
C GLU A 198 -5.19 -22.12 7.64
N GLN A 199 -5.56 -22.26 8.92
CA GLN A 199 -4.61 -22.42 10.03
C GLN A 199 -3.73 -23.68 9.91
N GLN A 200 -4.10 -24.64 9.06
CA GLN A 200 -3.31 -25.84 8.78
C GLN A 200 -2.37 -25.69 7.58
N VAL A 201 -2.35 -24.53 6.93
CA VAL A 201 -1.46 -24.25 5.80
C VAL A 201 -0.12 -23.75 6.32
N ALA A 202 0.97 -24.35 5.86
CA ALA A 202 2.32 -23.99 6.27
C ALA A 202 3.30 -24.11 5.11
N VAL A 203 4.33 -23.27 5.13
CA VAL A 203 5.54 -23.53 4.34
C VAL A 203 6.29 -24.69 4.99
N THR A 204 6.45 -25.79 4.26
CA THR A 204 7.05 -27.03 4.77
C THR A 204 8.45 -27.27 4.22
N GLU A 205 8.69 -26.87 2.98
CA GLU A 205 10.00 -27.02 2.32
C GLU A 205 10.32 -25.79 1.46
N PHE A 206 11.61 -25.55 1.25
CA PHE A 206 12.06 -24.58 0.26
C PHE A 206 13.46 -24.94 -0.23
N LEU A 207 13.79 -24.48 -1.44
CA LEU A 207 15.14 -24.51 -1.98
C LEU A 207 15.51 -23.12 -2.48
N ALA A 208 16.45 -22.48 -1.80
CA ALA A 208 16.99 -21.18 -2.22
C ALA A 208 18.24 -21.30 -3.11
N ASN A 209 18.99 -22.40 -2.98
CA ASN A 209 20.28 -22.59 -3.65
C ASN A 209 20.28 -23.88 -4.50
N PRO A 210 19.57 -23.92 -5.64
CA PRO A 210 19.70 -25.05 -6.55
C PRO A 210 21.13 -25.17 -7.08
N THR A 211 21.54 -26.38 -7.43
CA THR A 211 22.88 -26.67 -7.94
C THR A 211 22.81 -27.16 -9.39
N ALA A 212 23.71 -26.67 -10.24
CA ALA A 212 23.85 -27.15 -11.61
C ALA A 212 24.68 -28.44 -11.71
N LYS A 213 25.25 -28.91 -10.60
CA LYS A 213 26.10 -30.10 -10.58
C LYS A 213 25.24 -31.36 -10.47
N VAL A 214 25.13 -32.09 -11.58
CA VAL A 214 24.30 -33.32 -11.76
C VAL A 214 24.52 -34.45 -10.73
N THR A 215 25.57 -34.37 -9.92
CA THR A 215 25.91 -35.38 -8.90
C THR A 215 25.51 -34.96 -7.48
N ASP A 216 25.06 -33.72 -7.30
CA ASP A 216 24.59 -33.23 -6.01
C ASP A 216 23.10 -33.57 -5.81
N GLY A 217 22.69 -33.85 -4.57
CA GLY A 217 21.31 -34.25 -4.26
C GLY A 217 20.26 -33.14 -4.42
N LEU A 218 20.68 -31.88 -4.56
CA LEU A 218 19.80 -30.73 -4.82
C LEU A 218 19.74 -30.37 -6.31
N TYR A 219 20.28 -31.23 -7.19
CA TYR A 219 20.18 -31.04 -8.63
C TYR A 219 18.79 -31.46 -9.12
N ASN A 220 18.07 -30.53 -9.76
CA ASN A 220 16.77 -30.78 -10.40
C ASN A 220 15.74 -31.54 -9.52
N PRO A 221 15.42 -31.05 -8.31
CA PRO A 221 14.43 -31.71 -7.45
C PRO A 221 12.99 -31.62 -8.02
N LEU A 222 12.76 -30.71 -8.97
CA LEU A 222 11.47 -30.52 -9.65
C LEU A 222 11.28 -31.46 -10.85
N TYR A 223 12.26 -32.33 -11.15
CA TYR A 223 12.24 -33.33 -12.24
C TYR A 223 11.90 -32.80 -13.64
N ARG A 224 12.13 -31.51 -13.88
CA ARG A 224 11.83 -30.84 -15.15
C ARG A 224 12.81 -31.22 -16.26
N GLU A 225 12.43 -30.98 -17.49
CA GLU A 225 13.31 -31.10 -18.66
C GLU A 225 14.43 -30.03 -18.62
N VAL A 226 15.67 -30.42 -18.93
CA VAL A 226 16.85 -29.54 -18.98
C VAL A 226 17.45 -29.55 -20.41
N PRO A 227 16.85 -28.79 -21.37
CA PRO A 227 17.22 -28.83 -22.79
C PRO A 227 18.67 -28.38 -23.13
N SER A 228 19.36 -27.61 -22.28
CA SER A 228 20.72 -27.12 -22.49
C SER A 228 21.42 -26.68 -21.20
N ASP A 229 22.76 -26.59 -21.21
CA ASP A 229 23.56 -26.02 -20.10
C ASP A 229 23.20 -24.56 -19.74
N SER A 230 22.42 -23.89 -20.59
CA SER A 230 21.89 -22.54 -20.35
C SER A 230 20.54 -22.52 -19.63
N ASP A 231 19.95 -23.70 -19.35
CA ASP A 231 18.73 -23.81 -18.55
C ASP A 231 19.06 -23.61 -17.08
N ARG A 232 18.42 -22.57 -16.54
CA ARG A 232 18.83 -21.86 -15.35
C ARG A 232 18.36 -22.60 -14.10
N ILE A 233 18.78 -23.85 -13.92
CA ILE A 233 18.52 -24.65 -12.70
C ILE A 233 18.78 -23.81 -11.45
N LEU A 234 19.88 -23.02 -11.44
CA LEU A 234 20.29 -22.16 -10.32
C LEU A 234 19.27 -21.10 -9.89
N VAL A 235 18.25 -20.80 -10.68
CA VAL A 235 17.20 -19.80 -10.36
C VAL A 235 15.81 -20.43 -10.52
N GLU A 236 15.62 -21.19 -11.59
CA GLU A 236 14.32 -21.70 -11.95
C GLU A 236 13.89 -22.92 -11.11
N ASP A 237 14.83 -23.58 -10.41
CA ASP A 237 14.53 -24.64 -9.43
C ASP A 237 14.50 -24.13 -7.99
N GLU A 238 14.61 -22.81 -7.78
CA GLU A 238 14.18 -22.26 -6.51
C GLU A 238 12.72 -22.62 -6.31
N PHE A 239 12.35 -23.11 -5.13
CA PHE A 239 10.96 -23.42 -4.83
C PHE A 239 10.61 -23.15 -3.38
N ILE A 240 9.31 -22.96 -3.15
CA ILE A 240 8.65 -22.99 -1.85
C ILE A 240 7.51 -23.99 -1.94
N GLU A 241 7.48 -24.95 -1.02
CA GLU A 241 6.36 -25.87 -0.82
C GLU A 241 5.43 -25.29 0.25
N ILE A 242 4.16 -25.16 -0.11
CA ILE A 242 3.08 -24.77 0.78
C ILE A 242 2.18 -25.99 0.93
N ALA A 243 2.15 -26.59 2.12
CA ALA A 243 1.38 -27.79 2.40
C ALA A 243 0.19 -27.52 3.30
N ASN A 244 -0.89 -28.25 3.06
CA ASN A 244 -2.06 -28.29 3.93
C ASN A 244 -1.96 -29.52 4.85
N LEU A 245 -1.68 -29.25 6.12
CA LEU A 245 -1.56 -30.26 7.17
C LEU A 245 -2.93 -30.68 7.75
N GLY A 246 -4.02 -30.18 7.17
CA GLY A 246 -5.40 -30.41 7.60
C GLY A 246 -6.13 -31.49 6.81
N GLU A 247 -7.41 -31.64 7.13
CA GLU A 247 -8.33 -32.63 6.52
C GLU A 247 -9.36 -31.99 5.58
N ALA A 248 -9.37 -30.67 5.45
CA ALA A 248 -10.22 -29.91 4.55
C ALA A 248 -9.38 -29.23 3.47
N GLU A 249 -9.91 -29.09 2.26
CA GLU A 249 -9.27 -28.30 1.20
C GLU A 249 -9.31 -26.80 1.54
N VAL A 250 -8.36 -26.04 1.01
CA VAL A 250 -8.24 -24.58 1.20
C VAL A 250 -8.22 -23.93 -0.17
N ASP A 251 -9.12 -22.97 -0.38
CA ASP A 251 -9.08 -22.08 -1.54
C ASP A 251 -7.98 -21.05 -1.34
N LEU A 252 -7.02 -20.98 -2.26
CA LEU A 252 -5.92 -20.02 -2.19
C LEU A 252 -6.22 -18.75 -2.98
N ALA A 253 -7.38 -18.60 -3.63
CA ALA A 253 -7.68 -17.43 -4.43
C ALA A 253 -7.44 -16.12 -3.65
N GLY A 254 -6.64 -15.23 -4.24
CA GLY A 254 -6.28 -13.94 -3.63
C GLY A 254 -5.08 -13.99 -2.67
N TRP A 255 -4.56 -15.19 -2.35
CA TRP A 255 -3.29 -15.30 -1.63
C TRP A 255 -2.14 -14.82 -2.52
N SER A 256 -1.06 -14.41 -1.88
CA SER A 256 0.15 -14.00 -2.58
C SER A 256 1.41 -14.41 -1.83
N LEU A 257 2.49 -14.56 -2.59
CA LEU A 257 3.84 -14.70 -2.08
C LEU A 257 4.62 -13.46 -2.51
N SER A 258 5.19 -12.74 -1.55
CA SER A 258 5.96 -11.51 -1.78
C SER A 258 7.19 -11.47 -0.88
N ASP A 259 8.19 -10.69 -1.26
CA ASP A 259 9.26 -10.27 -0.36
C ASP A 259 9.20 -8.77 -0.06
N ALA A 260 10.25 -8.21 0.56
CA ALA A 260 10.32 -6.80 0.92
C ALA A 260 10.39 -5.83 -0.28
N VAL A 261 10.61 -6.34 -1.49
CA VAL A 261 10.85 -5.55 -2.71
C VAL A 261 9.72 -5.72 -3.72
N THR A 262 9.18 -6.93 -3.87
CA THR A 262 8.23 -7.24 -4.94
C THR A 262 7.33 -8.44 -4.67
N LEU A 263 6.23 -8.49 -5.40
CA LEU A 263 5.36 -9.64 -5.49
C LEU A 263 6.03 -10.74 -6.33
N ARG A 264 5.96 -11.99 -5.86
CA ARG A 264 6.62 -13.16 -6.47
C ARG A 264 5.62 -14.07 -7.16
N SER A 265 4.49 -14.34 -6.52
CA SER A 265 3.42 -15.17 -7.07
C SER A 265 2.06 -14.73 -6.52
N ASN A 266 1.01 -14.90 -7.32
CA ASN A 266 -0.38 -14.78 -6.92
C ASN A 266 -1.09 -16.12 -7.13
N PHE A 267 -2.05 -16.38 -6.26
CA PHE A 267 -2.99 -17.48 -6.40
C PHE A 267 -4.31 -16.95 -6.94
N TYR A 268 -4.80 -17.56 -8.02
CA TYR A 268 -5.96 -17.13 -8.77
C TYR A 268 -7.16 -18.05 -8.50
N ASP A 269 -8.32 -17.66 -9.04
CA ASP A 269 -9.55 -18.45 -8.92
C ASP A 269 -9.35 -19.87 -9.49
N GLY A 270 -9.60 -20.89 -8.67
CA GLY A 270 -9.36 -22.29 -8.98
C GLY A 270 -8.06 -22.89 -8.42
N ASP A 271 -7.17 -22.08 -7.85
CA ASP A 271 -5.99 -22.59 -7.14
C ASP A 271 -6.40 -23.14 -5.76
N VAL A 272 -6.68 -24.45 -5.70
CA VAL A 272 -7.13 -25.13 -4.49
C VAL A 272 -6.02 -26.01 -3.93
N LEU A 273 -5.71 -25.80 -2.65
CA LEU A 273 -4.81 -26.64 -1.89
C LEU A 273 -5.58 -27.79 -1.23
N ALA A 274 -5.49 -28.97 -1.86
CA ALA A 274 -6.16 -30.18 -1.40
C ALA A 274 -5.77 -30.54 0.05
N LYS A 275 -6.68 -31.22 0.76
CA LYS A 275 -6.38 -31.78 2.09
C LYS A 275 -5.16 -32.70 2.01
N ARG A 276 -4.25 -32.60 2.98
CA ARG A 276 -2.98 -33.37 2.99
C ARG A 276 -2.13 -33.19 1.71
N GLY A 277 -2.44 -32.17 0.90
CA GLY A 277 -1.75 -31.87 -0.35
C GLY A 277 -0.74 -30.74 -0.19
N ALA A 278 -0.06 -30.43 -1.29
CA ALA A 278 0.92 -29.36 -1.38
C ALA A 278 0.81 -28.61 -2.70
N VAL A 279 1.20 -27.34 -2.66
CA VAL A 279 1.44 -26.50 -3.84
C VAL A 279 2.91 -26.12 -3.86
N ILE A 280 3.53 -26.25 -5.03
CA ILE A 280 4.91 -25.85 -5.27
C ILE A 280 4.92 -24.53 -6.04
N VAL A 281 5.37 -23.46 -5.40
CA VAL A 281 5.69 -22.22 -6.12
C VAL A 281 7.17 -22.29 -6.50
N TYR A 282 7.50 -22.12 -7.78
CA TYR A 282 8.87 -22.28 -8.28
C TYR A 282 9.36 -21.09 -9.11
N GLY A 283 10.67 -20.83 -9.13
CA GLY A 283 11.25 -19.66 -9.81
C GLY A 283 11.21 -19.70 -11.35
N GLY A 284 10.73 -20.79 -11.92
CA GLY A 284 10.79 -21.08 -13.36
C GLY A 284 9.83 -20.27 -14.24
N ARG A 285 9.80 -20.65 -15.53
CA ARG A 285 9.04 -19.93 -16.57
C ARG A 285 7.59 -20.39 -16.61
N SER A 286 6.71 -19.55 -17.15
CA SER A 286 5.31 -19.86 -17.40
C SER A 286 5.05 -20.90 -18.48
N SER A 287 6.07 -21.31 -19.24
CA SER A 287 5.92 -22.35 -20.27
C SER A 287 7.25 -23.05 -20.57
N GLY A 288 7.15 -24.29 -21.05
CA GLY A 288 8.29 -25.11 -21.47
C GLY A 288 8.64 -26.17 -20.43
N SER A 289 9.82 -26.04 -19.82
CA SER A 289 10.35 -26.98 -18.82
C SER A 289 9.65 -26.85 -17.46
N GLU A 290 8.38 -27.26 -17.41
CA GLU A 290 7.58 -27.29 -16.18
C GLU A 290 8.04 -28.41 -15.22
N PRO A 291 7.83 -28.25 -13.91
CA PRO A 291 8.02 -29.32 -12.94
C PRO A 291 7.20 -30.56 -13.28
N VAL A 292 7.77 -31.74 -13.03
CA VAL A 292 7.09 -33.02 -13.27
C VAL A 292 6.68 -33.63 -11.94
N PHE A 293 5.42 -33.41 -11.57
CA PHE A 293 4.79 -34.01 -10.39
C PHE A 293 3.62 -34.93 -10.79
N GLY A 294 3.03 -35.61 -9.82
CA GLY A 294 1.75 -36.29 -10.03
C GLY A 294 0.61 -35.29 -10.19
N ASP A 295 -0.51 -35.72 -10.79
CA ASP A 295 -1.70 -34.89 -11.06
C ASP A 295 -2.28 -34.20 -9.80
N ASP A 296 -1.91 -34.67 -8.61
CA ASP A 296 -2.39 -34.19 -7.31
C ASP A 296 -1.55 -33.03 -6.71
N VAL A 297 -0.45 -32.63 -7.35
CA VAL A 297 0.42 -31.54 -6.88
C VAL A 297 0.31 -30.36 -7.83
N LEU A 298 -0.24 -29.25 -7.32
CA LEU A 298 -0.30 -27.99 -8.07
C LEU A 298 1.10 -27.35 -8.08
N ALA A 299 1.58 -26.96 -9.26
CA ALA A 299 2.86 -26.29 -9.42
C ALA A 299 2.66 -24.96 -10.15
N LEU A 300 3.09 -23.87 -9.52
CA LEU A 300 2.86 -22.50 -10.00
C LEU A 300 4.19 -21.76 -10.19
N PRO A 301 4.46 -21.20 -11.39
CA PRO A 301 5.66 -20.42 -11.61
C PRO A 301 5.55 -19.02 -10.98
N ALA A 302 6.61 -18.55 -10.34
CA ALA A 302 6.72 -17.23 -9.72
C ALA A 302 6.96 -16.13 -10.77
N THR A 303 5.95 -15.82 -11.57
CA THR A 303 6.07 -14.93 -12.75
C THR A 303 5.70 -13.48 -12.51
N GLU A 304 5.35 -13.10 -11.28
CA GLU A 304 5.01 -11.71 -10.95
C GLU A 304 6.25 -10.80 -10.96
N SER A 305 7.46 -11.39 -11.04
CA SER A 305 8.72 -10.68 -11.25
C SER A 305 9.58 -11.36 -12.33
N MET A 306 10.51 -10.60 -12.94
CA MET A 306 11.48 -11.16 -13.89
C MET A 306 12.56 -12.04 -13.24
N SER A 307 12.61 -12.07 -11.90
CA SER A 307 13.65 -12.74 -11.12
C SER A 307 13.20 -14.07 -10.53
N GLY A 308 12.00 -14.56 -10.85
CA GLY A 308 11.42 -15.74 -10.20
C GLY A 308 11.14 -15.48 -8.72
N LEU A 309 11.41 -16.48 -7.88
CA LEU A 309 11.32 -16.35 -6.43
C LEU A 309 12.43 -15.45 -5.85
N GLY A 310 13.63 -15.49 -6.43
CA GLY A 310 14.75 -14.65 -6.04
C GLY A 310 15.15 -14.85 -4.58
N LEU A 311 15.11 -16.10 -4.11
CA LEU A 311 15.52 -16.47 -2.76
C LEU A 311 17.03 -16.24 -2.62
N ASN A 312 17.44 -15.56 -1.57
CA ASN A 312 18.82 -15.17 -1.43
C ASN A 312 19.68 -16.35 -0.94
N ASN A 313 20.91 -16.41 -1.46
CA ASN A 313 21.83 -17.50 -1.19
C ASN A 313 22.63 -17.34 0.11
N SER A 314 22.47 -16.21 0.79
CA SER A 314 23.28 -15.79 1.95
C SER A 314 22.51 -15.75 3.27
N GLY A 315 21.24 -16.17 3.25
CA GLY A 315 20.32 -16.18 4.38
C GLY A 315 19.10 -15.30 4.13
N ASP A 316 17.96 -15.91 3.84
CA ASP A 316 16.63 -15.30 3.93
C ASP A 316 15.87 -15.87 5.13
N THR A 317 14.90 -15.11 5.62
CA THR A 317 13.88 -15.62 6.54
C THR A 317 12.57 -15.73 5.77
N ILE A 318 11.99 -16.92 5.74
CA ILE A 318 10.66 -17.17 5.20
C ILE A 318 9.71 -17.23 6.41
N THR A 319 8.71 -16.37 6.45
CA THR A 319 7.77 -16.22 7.59
C THR A 319 6.34 -16.03 7.13
#